data_AF-V4QE19-F1
#
_entry.id   AF-V4QE19-F1
#
_cell.length_a   1.000
_cell.length_b   1.000
_cell.length_c   1.000
_cell.angle_alpha   90.00
_cell.angle_beta   90.00
_cell.angle_gamma   90.00
#
_symmetry.space_group_name_H-M   'P 1'
#
loop_
_entity.id
_entity.type
_entity.pdbx_description
1 polymer ?
#
loop_
_entity_poly.entity_id
_entity_poly.type
_entity_poly.pdbx_seq_one_letter_code
_entity_poly.pdbx_strand_id
1 'polypeptide(L)'
;MNQSMNQLNELIEITRDGQRFYQHAADEVKDVELQHLFRDLAQAKTQIIQALSVKVAANHEHPSQGGTLTGRMRELYADARSRIGDHDTAYVDQLEQTEANILHAFEDAVGDAEPDIRALLAIELPKLRACHERMCRLKQTRH
;
A
#
# COMPACT_ATOMS: atom_id res chain seq x y z
N MET A 1 11.17 13.72 -20.08
CA MET A 1 11.41 12.56 -19.21
C MET A 1 10.48 12.75 -18.02
N ASN A 2 9.33 12.07 -17.96
CA ASN A 2 8.29 12.33 -16.97
C ASN A 2 8.62 11.67 -15.62
N GLN A 3 9.42 12.33 -14.79
CA GLN A 3 9.74 11.83 -13.43
C GLN A 3 8.48 11.58 -12.60
N SER A 4 7.48 12.46 -12.72
CA SER A 4 6.23 12.37 -11.96
C SER A 4 5.39 11.13 -12.29
N MET A 5 5.57 10.52 -13.47
CA MET A 5 4.84 9.29 -13.84
C MET A 5 5.53 8.03 -13.37
N ASN A 6 6.88 8.01 -13.38
CA ASN A 6 7.62 6.94 -12.72
C ASN A 6 7.25 6.91 -11.24
N GLN A 7 7.13 8.08 -10.62
CA GLN A 7 6.70 8.23 -9.23
C GLN A 7 5.27 7.72 -9.02
N LEU A 8 4.30 8.10 -9.85
CA LEU A 8 2.94 7.57 -9.74
C LEU A 8 2.87 6.05 -9.92
N ASN A 9 3.60 5.50 -10.88
CA ASN A 9 3.68 4.06 -11.09
C ASN A 9 4.31 3.35 -9.89
N GLU A 10 5.34 3.95 -9.28
CA GLU A 10 5.95 3.44 -8.06
C GLU A 10 4.96 3.42 -6.89
N LEU A 11 4.20 4.51 -6.71
CA LEU A 11 3.13 4.59 -5.71
C LEU A 11 2.02 3.56 -5.94
N ILE A 12 1.64 3.33 -7.21
CA ILE A 12 0.65 2.31 -7.59
C ILE A 12 1.15 0.92 -7.23
N GLU A 13 2.40 0.58 -7.57
CA GLU A 13 2.98 -0.71 -7.26
C GLU A 13 3.08 -0.93 -5.75
N ILE A 14 3.63 0.04 -5.00
CA ILE A 14 3.72 -0.02 -3.54
C ILE A 14 2.33 -0.18 -2.88
N THR A 15 1.32 0.54 -3.38
CA THR A 15 -0.06 0.42 -2.86
C THR A 15 -0.69 -0.92 -3.21
N ARG A 16 -0.42 -1.44 -4.42
CA ARG A 16 -0.87 -2.76 -4.89
C ARG A 16 -0.26 -3.88 -4.06
N ASP A 17 0.99 -3.73 -3.66
CA ASP A 17 1.66 -4.68 -2.79
C ASP A 17 1.02 -4.71 -1.40
N GLY A 18 0.76 -3.53 -0.80
CA GLY A 18 -0.01 -3.44 0.45
C GLY A 18 -1.41 -4.06 0.33
N GLN A 19 -2.09 -3.85 -0.79
CA GLN A 19 -3.41 -4.44 -1.07
C GLN A 19 -3.37 -5.97 -1.13
N ARG A 20 -2.35 -6.55 -1.77
CA ARG A 20 -2.17 -8.01 -1.82
C ARG A 20 -1.83 -8.57 -0.45
N PHE A 21 -1.03 -7.85 0.32
CA PHE A 21 -0.71 -8.21 1.69
C PHE A 21 -1.96 -8.31 2.56
N TYR A 22 -2.85 -7.32 2.50
CA TYR A 22 -4.13 -7.36 3.24
C TYR A 22 -5.05 -8.49 2.79
N GLN A 23 -5.11 -8.80 1.49
CA GLN A 23 -5.86 -9.96 1.01
C GLN A 23 -5.32 -11.25 1.63
N HIS A 24 -4.00 -11.42 1.64
CA HIS A 24 -3.38 -12.59 2.24
C HIS A 24 -3.57 -12.64 3.77
N ALA A 25 -3.42 -11.50 4.45
CA ALA A 25 -3.69 -11.37 5.88
C ALA A 25 -5.12 -11.82 6.21
N ALA A 26 -6.09 -11.44 5.37
CA ALA A 26 -7.50 -11.81 5.55
C ALA A 26 -7.78 -13.31 5.32
N ASP A 27 -6.96 -14.01 4.53
CA ASP A 27 -7.08 -15.47 4.34
C ASP A 27 -6.41 -16.24 5.48
N GLU A 28 -5.30 -15.73 6.03
CA GLU A 28 -4.52 -16.43 7.05
C GLU A 28 -5.07 -16.23 8.48
N VAL A 29 -5.66 -15.07 8.78
CA VAL A 29 -6.22 -14.84 10.12
C VAL A 29 -7.49 -15.65 10.35
N LYS A 30 -7.58 -16.27 11.52
CA LYS A 30 -8.74 -17.07 11.95
C LYS A 30 -9.88 -16.23 12.52
N ASP A 31 -9.59 -14.99 12.89
CA ASP A 31 -10.52 -14.06 13.54
C ASP A 31 -11.37 -13.36 12.48
N VAL A 32 -12.68 -13.61 12.50
CA VAL A 32 -13.63 -13.10 11.49
C VAL A 32 -13.66 -11.57 11.45
N GLU A 33 -13.52 -10.89 12.58
CA GLU A 33 -13.47 -9.43 12.62
C GLU A 33 -12.22 -8.89 11.94
N LEU A 34 -11.07 -9.56 12.13
CA LEU A 34 -9.83 -9.22 11.41
C LEU A 34 -9.94 -9.47 9.91
N GLN A 35 -10.54 -10.60 9.51
CA GLN A 35 -10.75 -10.91 8.10
C GLN A 35 -11.56 -9.79 7.42
N HIS A 36 -12.63 -9.33 8.06
CA HIS A 36 -13.44 -8.22 7.56
C HIS A 36 -12.63 -6.92 7.48
N LEU A 37 -11.91 -6.55 8.54
CA LEU A 37 -11.08 -5.35 8.55
C LEU A 37 -10.03 -5.35 7.44
N PHE A 38 -9.30 -6.45 7.26
CA PHE A 38 -8.28 -6.56 6.23
C PHE A 38 -8.86 -6.54 4.82
N ARG A 39 -10.04 -7.13 4.59
CA ARG A 39 -10.74 -7.01 3.31
C ARG A 39 -11.17 -5.57 3.03
N ASP A 40 -11.69 -4.86 4.03
CA ASP A 40 -12.04 -3.44 3.91
C ASP A 40 -10.82 -2.57 3.58
N LEU A 41 -9.68 -2.83 4.24
CA LEU A 41 -8.41 -2.13 3.97
C LEU A 41 -7.87 -2.45 2.57
N ALA A 42 -7.94 -3.71 2.14
CA ALA A 42 -7.58 -4.10 0.77
C ALA A 42 -8.44 -3.36 -0.26
N GLN A 43 -9.75 -3.28 -0.03
CA GLN A 43 -10.67 -2.58 -0.92
C GLN A 43 -10.39 -1.08 -0.98
N ALA A 44 -10.09 -0.44 0.15
CA ALA A 44 -9.69 0.97 0.20
C ALA A 44 -8.43 1.20 -0.66
N LYS A 45 -7.43 0.33 -0.55
CA LYS A 45 -6.23 0.41 -1.41
C LYS A 45 -6.52 0.18 -2.88
N THR A 46 -7.42 -0.75 -3.23
CA THR A 46 -7.87 -0.94 -4.62
C THR A 46 -8.45 0.34 -5.20
N GLN A 47 -9.26 1.08 -4.43
CA GLN A 47 -9.81 2.36 -4.87
C GLN A 47 -8.73 3.42 -5.11
N ILE A 48 -7.73 3.50 -4.23
CA ILE A 48 -6.57 4.40 -4.38
C ILE A 48 -5.78 4.05 -5.65
N ILE A 49 -5.48 2.77 -5.87
CA ILE A 49 -4.79 2.28 -7.06
C ILE A 49 -5.56 2.64 -8.32
N GLN A 50 -6.88 2.47 -8.33
CA GLN A 50 -7.73 2.83 -9.47
C GLN A 50 -7.69 4.33 -9.74
N ALA A 51 -7.83 5.17 -8.71
CA ALA A 51 -7.76 6.63 -8.85
C ALA A 51 -6.41 7.09 -9.43
N LEU A 52 -5.31 6.54 -8.91
CA LEU A 52 -3.96 6.81 -9.42
C LEU A 52 -3.79 6.29 -10.85
N SER A 53 -4.23 5.06 -11.13
CA SER A 53 -4.10 4.43 -12.45
C SER A 53 -4.89 5.18 -13.52
N VAL A 54 -6.09 5.69 -13.19
CA VAL A 54 -6.89 6.53 -14.09
C VAL A 54 -6.14 7.82 -14.41
N LYS A 55 -5.48 8.44 -13.41
CA LYS A 55 -4.67 9.64 -13.61
C LYS A 55 -3.43 9.36 -14.47
N VAL A 56 -2.74 8.22 -14.28
CA VAL A 56 -1.63 7.80 -15.16
C VAL A 56 -2.12 7.56 -16.58
N ALA A 57 -3.22 6.80 -16.74
CA ALA A 57 -3.78 6.47 -18.05
C ALA A 57 -4.28 7.71 -18.80
N ALA A 58 -4.89 8.67 -18.09
CA ALA A 58 -5.29 9.95 -18.66
C ALA A 58 -4.10 10.81 -19.10
N ASN A 59 -2.94 10.64 -18.45
CA ASN A 59 -1.70 11.36 -18.76
C ASN A 59 -0.76 10.60 -19.71
N HIS A 60 -1.03 9.34 -20.12
CA HIS A 60 -0.12 8.56 -20.98
C HIS A 60 -0.77 7.77 -22.14
N GLU A 61 -0.53 8.30 -23.34
CA GLU A 61 0.08 7.54 -24.41
C GLU A 61 1.34 6.81 -23.85
N HIS A 62 1.18 5.50 -23.61
CA HIS A 62 2.20 4.46 -23.34
C HIS A 62 2.93 4.49 -21.98
N PRO A 63 2.47 3.73 -20.97
CA PRO A 63 3.21 3.53 -19.71
C PRO A 63 4.52 2.76 -19.94
N SER A 64 5.63 3.37 -19.52
CA SER A 64 6.94 2.70 -19.39
C SER A 64 6.81 1.51 -18.44
N GLN A 65 7.24 0.33 -18.90
CA GLN A 65 7.24 -0.91 -18.14
C GLN A 65 8.12 -0.78 -16.89
N GLY A 66 7.51 -0.46 -15.74
CA GLY A 66 8.15 -0.48 -14.43
C GLY A 66 8.34 -1.92 -13.95
N GLY A 67 9.51 -2.50 -14.22
CA GLY A 67 9.78 -3.92 -14.00
C GLY A 67 10.74 -4.28 -12.85
N THR A 68 11.14 -3.34 -11.99
CA THR A 68 12.25 -3.59 -11.06
C THR A 68 11.84 -3.66 -9.57
N LEU A 69 10.72 -3.05 -9.17
CA LEU A 69 10.23 -3.14 -7.77
C LEU A 69 9.50 -4.46 -7.48
N THR A 70 8.78 -5.01 -8.47
CA THR A 70 7.98 -6.23 -8.36
C THR A 70 8.80 -7.45 -7.92
N GLY A 71 10.12 -7.45 -8.16
CA GLY A 71 11.05 -8.51 -7.75
C GLY A 71 11.32 -8.54 -6.25
N ARG A 72 11.70 -7.39 -5.66
CA ARG A 72 12.01 -7.28 -4.21
C ARG A 72 10.77 -7.51 -3.34
N MET A 73 9.60 -7.10 -3.80
CA MET A 73 8.36 -7.34 -3.06
C MET A 73 7.94 -8.81 -3.05
N ARG A 74 8.27 -9.58 -4.09
CA ARG A 74 8.00 -11.02 -4.12
C ARG A 74 8.82 -11.76 -3.06
N GLU A 75 10.04 -11.29 -2.78
CA GLU A 75 10.88 -11.81 -1.69
C GLU A 75 10.33 -11.43 -0.31
N LEU A 76 9.93 -10.17 -0.11
CA LEU A 76 9.25 -9.73 1.13
C LEU A 76 7.97 -10.53 1.40
N TYR A 77 7.20 -10.85 0.35
CA TYR A 77 6.00 -11.68 0.45
C TYR A 77 6.31 -13.11 0.90
N ALA A 78 7.37 -13.72 0.35
CA ALA A 78 7.79 -15.06 0.74
C ALA A 78 8.31 -15.12 2.18
N ASP A 79 9.04 -14.10 2.62
CA ASP A 79 9.53 -13.97 4.00
C ASP A 79 8.38 -13.82 5.00
N ALA A 80 7.42 -12.94 4.71
CA ALA A 80 6.22 -12.73 5.52
C ALA A 80 5.38 -14.01 5.66
N ARG A 81 5.21 -14.78 4.58
CA ARG A 81 4.49 -16.07 4.61
C ARG A 81 5.12 -17.06 5.59
N SER A 82 6.45 -17.05 5.76
CA SER A 82 7.11 -17.96 6.69
C SER A 82 6.89 -17.59 8.17
N ARG A 83 6.51 -16.33 8.45
CA ARG A 83 6.42 -15.78 9.82
C ARG A 83 5.01 -15.74 10.39
N ILE A 84 3.97 -15.83 9.54
CA ILE A 84 2.55 -15.84 9.93
C ILE A 84 2.20 -16.98 10.92
N GLY A 85 3.03 -18.02 11.03
CA GLY A 85 2.78 -19.16 11.92
C GLY A 85 3.33 -19.05 13.35
N ASP A 86 4.31 -18.18 13.62
CA ASP A 86 5.10 -18.26 14.88
C ASP A 86 4.94 -17.04 15.80
N HIS A 87 4.57 -15.87 15.26
CA HIS A 87 4.33 -14.64 16.05
C HIS A 87 3.37 -13.70 15.29
N ASP A 88 2.08 -13.70 15.64
CA ASP A 88 1.07 -12.73 15.16
C ASP A 88 1.53 -11.27 15.35
N THR A 89 2.32 -11.00 16.39
CA THR A 89 2.91 -9.68 16.67
C THR A 89 4.00 -9.28 15.69
N ALA A 90 4.92 -10.19 15.31
CA ALA A 90 5.97 -9.91 14.34
C ALA A 90 5.38 -9.63 12.94
N TYR A 91 4.29 -10.30 12.60
CA TYR A 91 3.55 -10.07 11.37
C TYR A 91 2.89 -8.68 11.34
N VAL A 92 2.22 -8.29 12.42
CA VAL A 92 1.62 -6.95 12.57
C VAL A 92 2.69 -5.85 12.54
N ASP A 93 3.87 -6.08 13.12
CA ASP A 93 5.00 -5.14 13.08
C ASP A 93 5.56 -4.95 11.66
N GLN A 94 5.74 -6.02 10.90
CA GLN A 94 6.16 -5.91 9.49
C GLN A 94 5.12 -5.18 8.64
N LEU A 95 3.84 -5.38 8.93
CA LEU A 95 2.74 -4.71 8.24
C LEU A 95 2.76 -3.19 8.55
N GLU A 96 2.96 -2.82 9.81
CA GLU A 96 3.09 -1.42 10.22
C GLU A 96 4.28 -0.74 9.54
N GLN A 97 5.45 -1.38 9.53
CA GLN A 97 6.63 -0.88 8.79
C GLN A 97 6.35 -0.74 7.30
N THR A 98 5.63 -1.69 6.71
CA THR A 98 5.24 -1.60 5.31
C THR A 98 4.36 -0.37 5.10
N GLU A 99 3.28 -0.18 5.86
CA GLU A 99 2.42 1.00 5.77
C GLU A 99 3.15 2.31 6.02
N ALA A 100 4.07 2.36 6.98
CA ALA A 100 4.90 3.53 7.23
C ALA A 100 5.79 3.87 6.02
N ASN A 101 6.37 2.85 5.37
CA ASN A 101 7.12 3.04 4.13
C ASN A 101 6.22 3.51 2.99
N ILE A 102 4.98 3.00 2.86
CA ILE A 102 4.01 3.49 1.86
C ILE A 102 3.72 4.98 2.12
N LEU A 103 3.43 5.34 3.37
CA LEU A 103 3.13 6.72 3.74
C LEU A 103 4.30 7.64 3.42
N HIS A 104 5.52 7.24 3.80
CA HIS A 104 6.73 8.01 3.53
C HIS A 104 6.97 8.20 2.03
N ALA A 105 6.82 7.13 1.24
CA ALA A 105 6.94 7.21 -0.22
C ALA A 105 5.90 8.15 -0.84
N PHE A 106 4.66 8.15 -0.32
CA PHE A 106 3.62 9.10 -0.73
C PHE A 106 3.97 10.54 -0.36
N GLU A 107 4.49 10.78 0.86
CA GLU A 107 4.87 12.12 1.32
C GLU A 107 6.06 12.69 0.54
N ASP A 108 7.07 11.86 0.26
CA ASP A 108 8.20 12.22 -0.59
C ASP A 108 7.73 12.52 -2.02
N ALA A 109 6.83 11.68 -2.55
CA ALA A 109 6.24 11.90 -3.86
C ALA A 109 5.41 13.18 -3.96
N VAL A 110 4.71 13.58 -2.90
CA VAL A 110 3.98 14.87 -2.85
C VAL A 110 4.93 16.06 -2.94
N GLY A 111 6.15 15.94 -2.40
CA GLY A 111 7.17 16.99 -2.43
C GLY A 111 7.72 17.24 -3.83
N ASP A 112 7.96 16.18 -4.60
CA ASP A 112 8.54 16.24 -5.95
C ASP A 112 7.48 16.27 -7.07
N ALA A 113 6.21 15.99 -6.75
CA ALA A 113 5.13 15.92 -7.73
C ALA A 113 4.70 17.27 -8.32
N GLU A 114 4.30 17.22 -9.59
CA GLU A 114 3.58 18.29 -10.27
C GLU A 114 2.27 18.67 -9.55
N PRO A 115 1.81 19.93 -9.66
CA PRO A 115 0.66 20.43 -8.92
C PRO A 115 -0.62 19.60 -9.11
N ASP A 116 -0.82 19.02 -10.30
CA ASP A 116 -1.99 18.19 -10.62
C ASP A 116 -1.94 16.80 -9.95
N ILE A 117 -0.74 16.23 -9.81
CA ILE A 117 -0.50 14.97 -9.09
C ILE A 117 -0.54 15.23 -7.58
N ARG A 118 0.10 16.31 -7.12
CA ARG A 118 0.12 16.73 -5.73
C ARG A 118 -1.29 16.92 -5.18
N ALA A 119 -2.19 17.51 -5.97
CA ALA A 119 -3.60 17.66 -5.58
C ALA A 119 -4.28 16.29 -5.38
N LEU A 120 -4.01 15.31 -6.24
CA LEU A 120 -4.55 13.96 -6.10
C LEU A 120 -3.96 13.24 -4.88
N LEU A 121 -2.64 13.30 -4.70
CA LEU A 121 -1.97 12.70 -3.55
C LEU A 121 -2.43 13.32 -2.23
N ALA A 122 -2.69 14.63 -2.20
CA ALA A 122 -3.25 15.32 -1.03
C ALA A 122 -4.67 14.84 -0.66
N ILE A 123 -5.45 14.36 -1.63
CA ILE A 123 -6.79 13.77 -1.40
C ILE A 123 -6.67 12.33 -0.89
N GLU A 124 -5.69 11.56 -1.37
CA GLU A 124 -5.50 10.15 -1.00
C GLU A 124 -4.70 9.96 0.30
N LEU A 125 -3.77 10.87 0.62
CA LEU A 125 -2.97 10.89 1.85
C LEU A 125 -3.78 10.68 3.15
N PRO A 126 -4.87 11.44 3.41
CA PRO A 126 -5.67 11.23 4.61
C PRO A 126 -6.35 9.86 4.64
N LYS A 127 -6.67 9.27 3.48
CA LYS A 127 -7.23 7.90 3.44
C LYS A 127 -6.17 6.87 3.80
N LEU A 128 -4.94 7.02 3.29
CA LEU A 128 -3.79 6.20 3.66
C LEU A 128 -3.47 6.31 5.16
N ARG A 129 -3.45 7.53 5.69
CA ARG A 129 -3.25 7.76 7.14
C ARG A 129 -4.36 7.10 7.97
N ALA A 130 -5.63 7.22 7.56
CA ALA A 130 -6.73 6.56 8.25
C ALA A 130 -6.60 5.02 8.23
N CYS A 131 -6.13 4.44 7.11
CA CYS A 131 -5.82 3.01 7.04
C CYS A 131 -4.68 2.61 8.00
N HIS A 132 -3.60 3.38 8.04
CA HIS A 132 -2.47 3.16 8.95
C HIS A 132 -2.89 3.30 10.42
N GLU A 133 -3.66 4.34 10.78
CA GLU A 133 -4.17 4.53 12.15
C GLU A 133 -5.09 3.38 12.59
N ARG A 134 -5.95 2.88 11.68
CA ARG A 134 -6.77 1.69 11.96
C ARG A 134 -5.90 0.48 12.30
N MET A 135 -4.78 0.29 11.59
CA MET A 135 -3.84 -0.79 11.87
C MET A 135 -3.11 -0.60 13.21
N CYS A 136 -2.62 0.61 13.49
CA CYS A 136 -1.98 0.93 14.77
C CYS A 136 -2.93 0.72 15.95
N ARG A 137 -4.20 1.10 15.80
CA ARG A 137 -5.24 0.86 16.81
C ARG A 137 -5.53 -0.63 17.01
N LEU A 138 -5.53 -1.41 15.93
CA LEU A 138 -5.66 -2.87 16.00
C LEU A 138 -4.52 -3.47 16.83
N LYS A 139 -3.28 -3.06 16.55
CA LYS A 139 -2.09 -3.49 17.31
C LYS A 139 -2.23 -3.13 18.80
N GLN A 140 -2.59 -1.90 19.13
CA GLN A 140 -2.76 -1.45 20.52
C GLN A 140 -3.84 -2.23 21.29
N THR A 141 -4.88 -2.71 20.61
CA THR A 141 -5.95 -3.49 21.27
C THR A 141 -5.50 -4.91 21.61
N ARG A 142 -4.48 -5.45 20.92
CA ARG A 142 -3.96 -6.81 21.12
C ARG A 142 -2.66 -6.86 21.95
N HIS A 143 -2.15 -5.72 22.40
CA HIS A 143 -0.93 -5.58 23.20
C HIS A 143 -1.25 -5.26 24.66
#